data_AF-A0A2K3UY18-F1
#
_entry.id   AF-A0A2K3UY18-F1
#
_cell.length_a   1.000
_cell.length_b   1.000
_cell.length_c   1.000
_cell.angle_alpha   90.00
_cell.angle_beta   90.00
_cell.angle_gamma   90.00
#
_symmetry.space_group_name_H-M   'P 1'
#
loop_
_entity.id
_entity.type
_entity.pdbx_description
1 polymer ?
#
loop_
_entity_poly.entity_id
_entity_poly.type
_entity_poly.pdbx_seq_one_letter_code
_entity_poly.pdbx_strand_id
1 'polypeptide(L)'
;MVIDVRGLGNFQRDMTSLVYDQGGAQLWPDAALVKGVSNDLVQAGNLHTYITGEGQISSFKNVTRLKASRIQPNRLAPNSGVLTDVTLSAAATSQFRSAGKACRVVYLKD
;
A
#
# COMPACT_ATOMS: atom_id res chain seq x y z
N MET A 1 -7.31 1.52 -3.12
CA MET A 1 -7.09 0.31 -2.32
C MET A 1 -6.73 0.70 -0.91
N VAL A 2 -7.45 0.18 0.10
CA VAL A 2 -7.06 0.35 1.51
C VAL A 2 -6.39 -0.94 1.98
N ILE A 3 -5.14 -0.84 2.44
CA ILE A 3 -4.40 -1.94 3.06
C ILE A 3 -4.43 -1.72 4.57
N ASP A 4 -5.15 -2.59 5.28
CA ASP A 4 -5.17 -2.63 6.73
C ASP A 4 -3.91 -3.33 7.25
N VAL A 5 -3.10 -2.57 7.99
CA VAL A 5 -1.85 -3.04 8.63
C VAL A 5 -1.95 -3.05 10.16
N ARG A 6 -3.11 -2.74 10.72
CA ARG A 6 -3.33 -2.68 12.18
C ARG A 6 -3.11 -4.03 12.84
N GLY A 7 -2.60 -4.02 14.06
CA GLY A 7 -2.31 -5.26 14.81
C GLY A 7 -1.18 -6.12 14.23
N LEU A 8 -0.44 -5.63 13.21
CA LEU A 8 0.76 -6.30 12.68
C LEU A 8 2.05 -5.77 13.30
N GLY A 9 1.95 -4.88 14.28
CA GLY A 9 3.08 -4.21 14.94
C GLY A 9 3.22 -2.75 14.53
N ASN A 10 4.41 -2.19 14.73
CA ASN A 10 4.67 -0.76 14.53
C ASN A 10 4.92 -0.43 13.05
N PHE A 11 3.85 -0.40 12.25
CA PHE A 11 3.92 0.12 10.89
C PHE A 11 4.10 1.64 10.89
N GLN A 12 5.14 2.11 10.20
CA GLN A 12 5.59 3.49 10.23
C GLN A 12 5.22 4.23 8.95
N ARG A 13 5.24 5.56 9.01
CA ARG A 13 5.06 6.43 7.85
C ARG A 13 6.42 6.82 7.32
N ASP A 14 6.59 6.74 6.02
CA ASP A 14 7.79 7.19 5.33
C ASP A 14 7.46 7.71 3.92
N MET A 15 8.44 8.31 3.27
CA MET A 15 8.40 8.81 1.89
C MET A 15 8.07 7.71 0.89
N THR A 16 8.42 6.45 1.18
CA THR A 16 8.13 5.32 0.30
C THR A 16 7.63 4.13 1.10
N SER A 17 6.61 3.46 0.58
CA SER A 17 6.08 2.23 1.15
C SER A 17 5.65 1.31 0.02
N LEU A 18 6.16 0.09 0.04
CA LEU A 18 5.97 -0.87 -1.03
C LEU A 18 5.02 -1.99 -0.62
N VAL A 19 4.30 -2.51 -1.60
CA VAL A 19 3.43 -3.67 -1.44
C VAL A 19 4.04 -4.83 -2.21
N TYR A 20 4.17 -5.98 -1.55
CA TYR A 20 4.67 -7.21 -2.17
C TYR A 20 3.62 -8.31 -2.11
N ASP A 21 3.71 -9.27 -3.03
CA ASP A 21 3.05 -10.55 -2.87
C ASP A 21 3.85 -11.48 -1.94
N GLN A 22 3.25 -12.61 -1.58
CA GLN A 22 3.86 -13.60 -0.70
C GLN A 22 5.16 -14.21 -1.28
N GLY A 23 5.32 -14.23 -2.61
CA GLY A 23 6.54 -14.66 -3.31
C GLY A 23 7.64 -13.61 -3.32
N GLY A 24 7.34 -12.39 -2.86
CA GLY A 24 8.28 -11.29 -2.79
C GLY A 24 8.33 -10.42 -4.04
N ALA A 25 7.44 -10.62 -5.02
CA ALA A 25 7.32 -9.73 -6.17
C ALA A 25 6.62 -8.43 -5.76
N GLN A 26 7.12 -7.31 -6.26
CA GLN A 26 6.54 -6.00 -6.00
C GLN A 26 5.22 -5.83 -6.76
N LEU A 27 4.18 -5.43 -6.02
CA LEU A 27 2.86 -5.11 -6.54
C LEU A 27 2.63 -3.60 -6.61
N TRP A 28 3.25 -2.83 -5.71
CA TRP A 28 3.14 -1.37 -5.67
C TRP A 28 4.42 -0.71 -5.13
N PRO A 29 4.80 0.47 -5.67
CA PRO A 29 4.28 1.05 -6.91
C PRO A 29 4.69 0.20 -8.13
N ASP A 30 3.78 0.06 -9.09
CA ASP A 30 4.05 -0.60 -10.38
C ASP A 30 4.01 0.48 -11.47
N ALA A 31 5.07 0.60 -12.26
CA ALA A 31 5.18 1.60 -13.32
C ALA A 31 4.04 1.55 -14.34
N ALA A 32 3.47 0.38 -14.63
CA ALA A 32 2.34 0.24 -15.55
C ALA A 32 1.01 0.70 -14.91
N LEU A 33 0.85 0.52 -13.60
CA LEU A 33 -0.29 1.05 -12.85
C LEU A 33 -0.13 2.56 -12.65
N VAL A 34 1.04 3.01 -12.21
CA VAL A 34 1.37 4.43 -11.99
C VAL A 34 1.19 5.27 -13.26
N LYS A 35 1.46 4.74 -14.46
CA LYS A 35 1.17 5.41 -15.75
C LYS A 35 -0.32 5.68 -16.01
N GLY A 36 -1.23 4.91 -15.41
CA GLY A 36 -2.68 5.06 -15.54
C GLY A 36 -3.34 5.76 -14.34
N VAL A 37 -2.54 6.08 -13.31
CA VAL A 37 -2.94 6.86 -12.14
C VAL A 37 -2.75 8.34 -12.51
N SER A 38 -3.61 9.25 -12.02
CA SER A 38 -3.59 10.66 -12.46
C SER A 38 -2.19 11.26 -12.36
N ASN A 39 -1.82 12.07 -13.35
CA ASN A 39 -0.53 12.77 -13.41
C ASN A 39 -0.23 13.47 -12.07
N ASP A 40 -1.26 13.91 -11.35
CA ASP A 40 -1.16 14.57 -10.05
C ASP A 40 -0.60 13.65 -8.95
N LEU A 41 -0.88 12.35 -8.94
CA LEU A 41 -0.35 11.45 -7.90
C LEU A 41 1.14 11.18 -8.08
N VAL A 42 1.60 11.16 -9.33
CA VAL A 42 3.02 11.04 -9.68
C VAL A 42 3.74 12.37 -9.44
N GLN A 43 3.16 13.49 -9.87
CA GLN A 43 3.75 14.82 -9.69
C GLN A 43 3.71 15.32 -8.24
N ALA A 44 2.70 14.93 -7.45
CA ALA A 44 2.63 15.29 -6.04
C ALA A 44 3.49 14.38 -5.14
N GLY A 45 4.21 13.39 -5.69
CA GLY A 45 5.07 12.47 -4.94
C GLY A 45 4.32 11.59 -3.94
N ASN A 46 2.99 11.51 -4.04
CA ASN A 46 2.11 10.91 -3.03
C ASN A 46 1.44 9.64 -3.57
N LEU A 47 2.25 8.65 -3.95
CA LEU A 47 1.79 7.36 -4.47
C LEU A 47 0.97 6.56 -3.43
N HIS A 48 1.06 6.92 -2.16
CA HIS A 48 0.28 6.33 -1.08
C HIS A 48 -0.15 7.36 -0.05
N THR A 49 -1.00 6.95 0.88
CA THR A 49 -1.47 7.80 1.99
C THR A 49 -1.69 6.94 3.23
N TYR A 50 -1.61 7.57 4.39
CA TYR A 50 -1.81 6.91 5.67
C TYR A 50 -3.04 7.49 6.37
N ILE A 51 -3.88 6.61 6.88
CA ILE A 51 -5.03 6.95 7.73
C ILE A 51 -4.95 6.14 9.02
N THR A 52 -5.55 6.67 10.09
CA THR A 52 -5.58 6.04 11.41
C THR A 52 -6.99 5.67 11.86
N GLY A 53 -8.02 6.21 11.20
CA GLY A 53 -9.42 5.93 11.51
C GLY A 53 -10.19 5.34 10.34
N GLU A 54 -11.06 4.38 10.63
CA GLU A 54 -12.03 3.81 9.67
C GLU A 54 -12.90 4.91 9.02
N GLY A 55 -13.30 5.93 9.79
CA GLY A 55 -14.10 7.04 9.28
C GLY A 55 -13.43 7.82 8.14
N GLN A 56 -12.10 7.81 8.08
CA GLN A 56 -11.33 8.47 7.01
C GLN A 56 -11.39 7.70 5.68
N ILE A 57 -11.85 6.44 5.68
CA ILE A 57 -12.01 5.65 4.44
C ILE A 57 -13.09 6.27 3.55
N SER A 58 -14.09 6.92 4.15
CA SER A 58 -15.22 7.52 3.43
C SER A 58 -14.82 8.66 2.47
N SER A 59 -13.63 9.26 2.64
CA SER A 59 -13.10 10.26 1.70
C SER A 59 -12.61 9.68 0.37
N PHE A 60 -12.53 8.34 0.25
CA PHE A 60 -12.09 7.66 -0.96
C PHE A 60 -13.27 7.02 -1.69
N LYS A 61 -13.26 7.07 -3.02
CA LYS A 61 -14.25 6.40 -3.89
C LYS A 61 -13.77 5.00 -4.27
N ASN A 62 -14.72 4.09 -4.52
CA ASN A 62 -14.45 2.72 -4.99
C ASN A 62 -13.43 1.96 -4.12
N VAL A 63 -13.69 1.93 -2.82
CA VAL A 63 -12.78 1.33 -1.85
C VAL A 63 -12.89 -0.19 -1.86
N THR A 64 -11.80 -0.85 -2.23
CA THR A 64 -11.55 -2.25 -1.84
C THR A 64 -10.59 -2.26 -0.66
N ARG A 65 -10.91 -3.07 0.35
CA ARG A 65 -10.11 -3.22 1.57
C ARG A 65 -9.45 -4.59 1.58
N LEU A 66 -8.15 -4.59 1.86
CA LEU A 66 -7.33 -5.79 1.97
C LEU A 66 -6.62 -5.78 3.32
N LYS A 67 -6.48 -6.96 3.92
CA LYS A 67 -5.63 -7.13 5.11
C LYS A 67 -4.22 -7.54 4.67
N ALA A 68 -3.20 -6.83 5.15
CA ALA A 68 -1.82 -7.27 4.95
C ALA A 68 -1.55 -8.54 5.78
N SER A 69 -0.75 -9.45 5.24
CA SER A 69 -0.33 -10.67 5.97
C SER A 69 0.80 -10.38 6.95
N ARG A 70 1.68 -9.43 6.62
CA ARG A 70 2.76 -8.94 7.51
C ARG A 70 3.24 -7.57 7.08
N ILE A 71 3.90 -6.88 8.00
CA ILE A 71 4.75 -5.73 7.73
C ILE A 71 6.21 -6.18 7.67
N GLN A 72 7.06 -5.45 6.96
CA GLN A 72 8.48 -5.78 6.81
C GLN A 72 9.33 -4.51 6.62
N PRO A 73 10.66 -4.61 6.81
CA PRO A 73 11.56 -3.49 6.56
C PRO A 73 11.46 -2.97 5.13
N ASN A 74 11.68 -1.67 4.95
CA ASN A 74 11.75 -1.06 3.64
C ASN A 74 12.86 -1.69 2.79
N ARG A 75 12.51 -2.35 1.68
CA ARG A 75 13.52 -3.00 0.82
C ARG A 75 14.40 -2.01 0.07
N LEU A 76 13.95 -0.78 -0.15
CA LEU A 76 14.74 0.29 -0.76
C LEU A 76 15.65 0.99 0.26
N ALA A 77 15.35 0.87 1.56
CA ALA A 77 16.14 1.42 2.65
C ALA A 77 16.39 0.38 3.75
N PRO A 78 17.10 -0.73 3.46
CA PRO A 78 17.18 -1.89 4.36
C PRO A 78 17.87 -1.59 5.71
N ASN A 79 18.72 -0.55 5.75
CA ASN A 79 19.45 -0.16 6.96
C ASN A 79 18.68 0.83 7.85
N SER A 80 17.51 1.30 7.43
CA SER A 80 16.72 2.30 8.19
C SER A 80 16.08 1.73 9.45
N GLY A 81 15.87 0.41 9.51
CA GLY A 81 15.12 -0.24 10.59
C GLY A 81 13.61 0.08 10.61
N VAL A 82 13.11 0.86 9.64
CA VAL A 82 11.68 1.24 9.59
C VAL A 82 10.86 0.16 8.89
N LEU A 83 9.69 -0.15 9.47
CA LEU A 83 8.73 -1.11 8.93
C LEU A 83 7.64 -0.36 8.15
N THR A 84 7.85 -0.22 6.84
CA THR A 84 6.99 0.57 5.95
C THR A 84 6.46 -0.23 4.78
N ASP A 85 6.98 -1.45 4.58
CA ASP A 85 6.56 -2.32 3.50
C ASP A 85 5.59 -3.37 4.01
N VAL A 86 4.73 -3.85 3.11
CA VAL A 86 3.72 -4.85 3.44
C VAL A 86 3.80 -6.03 2.47
N THR A 87 3.41 -7.20 2.96
CA THR A 87 3.15 -8.36 2.12
C THR A 87 1.67 -8.71 2.16
N LEU A 88 1.11 -9.07 1.02
CA LEU A 88 -0.25 -9.56 0.87
C LEU A 88 -0.25 -11.10 0.76
N SER A 89 -1.32 -11.73 1.25
CA SER A 89 -1.59 -13.14 0.99
C SER A 89 -1.94 -13.36 -0.48
N ALA A 90 -1.86 -14.61 -0.97
CA ALA A 90 -2.21 -14.92 -2.36
C ALA A 90 -3.62 -14.43 -2.76
N ALA A 91 -4.61 -14.58 -1.87
CA ALA A 91 -5.98 -14.10 -2.11
C ALA A 91 -6.04 -12.56 -2.21
N ALA A 92 -5.38 -11.86 -1.29
CA ALA A 92 -5.32 -10.39 -1.31
C ALA A 92 -4.51 -9.87 -2.51
N THR A 93 -3.47 -10.58 -2.95
CA THR A 93 -2.72 -10.25 -4.18
C THR A 93 -3.61 -10.35 -5.41
N SER A 94 -4.45 -11.38 -5.52
CA SER A 94 -5.40 -11.52 -6.63
C SER A 94 -6.39 -10.35 -6.66
N GLN A 95 -6.97 -10.00 -5.52
CA GLN A 95 -7.86 -8.84 -5.38
C GLN A 95 -7.15 -7.51 -5.65
N PHE A 96 -5.89 -7.39 -5.25
CA PHE A 96 -5.09 -6.20 -5.53
C PHE A 96 -4.90 -6.01 -7.04
N ARG A 97 -4.57 -7.08 -7.76
CA ARG A 97 -4.39 -7.06 -9.22
C ARG A 97 -5.71 -6.83 -9.97
N SER A 98 -6.84 -7.33 -9.47
CA SER A 98 -8.15 -7.17 -10.13
C SER A 98 -8.69 -5.74 -10.04
N ALA A 99 -8.23 -4.93 -9.08
CA ALA A 99 -8.68 -3.55 -8.90
C ALA A 99 -8.25 -2.59 -10.02
N GLY A 100 -7.44 -3.05 -10.98
CA GLY A 100 -7.13 -2.34 -12.21
C GLY A 100 -6.09 -1.21 -12.07
N LYS A 101 -5.89 -0.46 -13.17
CA LYS A 101 -4.73 0.42 -13.40
C LYS A 101 -4.67 1.69 -12.56
N ALA A 102 -5.74 2.10 -11.87
CA ALA A 102 -5.84 3.44 -11.26
C ALA A 102 -6.01 3.45 -9.72
N CYS A 103 -5.53 2.42 -9.03
CA CYS A 103 -5.74 2.30 -7.59
C CYS A 103 -4.65 3.00 -6.77
N ARG A 104 -4.97 4.14 -6.14
CA ARG A 104 -4.16 4.72 -5.05
C ARG A 104 -4.10 3.76 -3.87
N VAL A 105 -2.93 3.56 -3.27
CA VAL A 105 -2.76 2.78 -2.04
C VAL A 105 -2.96 3.67 -0.82
N VAL A 106 -3.77 3.21 0.13
CA VAL A 106 -4.01 3.87 1.40
C VAL A 106 -3.73 2.86 2.51
N TYR A 107 -2.84 3.16 3.43
CA TYR A 107 -2.53 2.32 4.58
C TYR A 107 -3.40 2.73 5.76
N LEU A 108 -4.22 1.82 6.27
CA LEU A 108 -4.92 1.98 7.54
C LEU A 108 -4.05 1.37 8.64
N LYS A 109 -3.46 2.24 9.47
CA LYS A 109 -2.57 1.87 10.58
C LYS A 109 -3.15 2.27 11.94
N ASP A 110 -2.57 1.76 13.01
CA ASP A 110 -2.89 2.15 14.39
C ASP A 110 -2.38 3.55 14.71
#